data_AF-A0A535WAR3-F1
#
_entry.id   AF-A0A535WAR3-F1
#
_cell.length_a   1.000
_cell.length_b   1.000
_cell.length_c   1.000
_cell.angle_alpha   90.00
_cell.angle_beta   90.00
_cell.angle_gamma   90.00
#
_symmetry.space_group_name_H-M   'P 1'
#
loop_
_entity.id
_entity.type
_entity.pdbx_description
1 polymer ?
#
loop_
_entity_poly.entity_id
_entity_poly.type
_entity_poly.pdbx_seq_one_letter_code
_entity_poly.pdbx_strand_id
1 'polypeptide(L)'
;MAAAGIVLACGGTGSSGGAPSPTPLVEVGQVTVTESSCTYQRSSDPAAGTQAAIRLIDQRATGFNAHLFLLDDGYRFSDWEAGFLVSHATLVEHAHRVADGHVDPSKTDSFSAQFVSGTYGILCVPLRNGQEYGIGYTAGPITVR
;
A
#
# COMPACT_ATOMS: atom_id res chain seq x y z
N MET A 1 -17.20 26.15 -49.79
CA MET A 1 -16.50 24.87 -50.06
C MET A 1 -16.81 23.94 -48.89
N ALA A 2 -17.37 22.77 -49.16
CA ALA A 2 -17.71 21.74 -48.19
C ALA A 2 -16.82 20.52 -48.42
N ALA A 3 -16.36 19.88 -47.34
CA ALA A 3 -16.02 18.46 -47.18
C ALA A 3 -15.67 18.26 -45.69
N ALA A 4 -16.56 17.74 -44.84
CA ALA A 4 -16.90 16.33 -44.66
C ALA A 4 -15.67 15.46 -44.32
N GLY A 5 -15.27 15.50 -43.04
CA GLY A 5 -14.32 14.55 -42.44
C GLY A 5 -15.06 13.29 -42.02
N ILE A 6 -14.58 12.16 -42.51
CA ILE A 6 -15.21 10.84 -42.54
C ILE A 6 -15.39 10.25 -41.13
N VAL A 7 -16.63 9.85 -40.80
CA VAL A 7 -16.94 8.93 -39.70
C VAL A 7 -16.71 7.51 -40.22
N LEU A 8 -15.62 6.87 -39.78
CA LEU A 8 -15.40 5.44 -39.98
C LEU A 8 -16.28 4.68 -38.97
N ALA A 9 -17.51 4.39 -39.39
CA ALA A 9 -18.35 3.37 -38.79
C ALA A 9 -17.86 2.00 -39.25
N CYS A 10 -17.12 1.28 -38.40
CA CYS A 10 -17.03 -0.18 -38.52
C CYS A 10 -18.31 -0.77 -37.93
N GLY A 11 -19.31 -0.96 -38.80
CA GLY A 11 -20.45 -1.81 -38.53
C GLY A 11 -19.97 -3.25 -38.40
N GLY A 12 -19.91 -3.74 -37.16
CA GLY A 12 -19.82 -5.15 -36.81
C GLY A 12 -20.89 -5.45 -35.78
N THR A 13 -21.93 -6.17 -36.18
CA THR A 13 -22.86 -6.83 -35.26
C THR A 13 -22.08 -7.82 -34.42
N GLY A 14 -21.86 -7.54 -33.15
CA GLY A 14 -21.18 -8.46 -32.25
C GLY A 14 -21.05 -7.87 -30.87
N SER A 15 -21.78 -8.48 -29.92
CA SER A 15 -21.63 -8.40 -28.48
C SER A 15 -21.17 -7.06 -27.90
N SER A 16 -22.08 -6.40 -27.20
CA SER A 16 -21.75 -5.54 -26.06
C SER A 16 -20.96 -6.37 -25.04
N GLY A 17 -19.68 -6.59 -25.31
CA GLY A 17 -18.70 -7.00 -24.33
C GLY A 17 -18.59 -5.85 -23.37
N GLY A 18 -19.43 -5.89 -22.32
CA GLY A 18 -19.29 -5.01 -21.18
C GLY A 18 -17.81 -5.03 -20.80
N ALA A 19 -17.22 -3.84 -20.67
CA ALA A 19 -15.89 -3.72 -20.10
C ALA A 19 -15.85 -4.61 -18.85
N PRO A 20 -14.83 -5.47 -18.69
CA PRO A 20 -14.77 -6.37 -17.55
C PRO A 20 -15.00 -5.54 -16.29
N SER A 21 -16.02 -5.92 -15.51
CA SER A 21 -16.27 -5.26 -14.22
C SER A 21 -14.96 -5.25 -13.45
N PRO A 22 -14.54 -4.09 -12.91
CA PRO A 22 -13.29 -4.02 -12.16
C PRO A 22 -13.33 -5.10 -11.08
N THR A 23 -12.33 -5.97 -11.08
CA THR A 23 -12.22 -7.00 -10.05
C THR A 23 -12.15 -6.27 -8.71
N PRO A 24 -13.05 -6.56 -7.75
CA PRO A 24 -13.02 -5.88 -6.47
C PRO A 24 -11.66 -6.16 -5.82
N LEU A 25 -11.00 -5.08 -5.40
CA LEU A 25 -9.70 -5.16 -4.74
C LEU A 25 -9.87 -5.95 -3.44
N VAL A 26 -9.06 -7.00 -3.26
CA VAL A 26 -9.13 -7.83 -2.06
C VAL A 26 -8.42 -7.12 -0.92
N GLU A 27 -9.12 -6.91 0.20
CA GLU A 27 -8.48 -6.41 1.43
C GLU A 27 -7.78 -7.58 2.14
N VAL A 28 -6.46 -7.47 2.32
CA VAL A 28 -5.62 -8.54 2.90
C VAL A 28 -5.30 -8.32 4.38
N GLY A 29 -5.56 -7.12 4.90
CA GLY A 29 -5.40 -6.81 6.30
C GLY A 29 -5.63 -5.34 6.59
N GLN A 30 -5.45 -5.00 7.85
CA GLN A 30 -5.58 -3.63 8.34
C GLN A 30 -4.37 -3.23 9.17
N VAL A 31 -3.99 -1.96 9.05
CA VAL A 31 -3.00 -1.28 9.86
C VAL A 31 -3.71 -0.33 10.81
N THR A 32 -3.46 -0.48 12.10
CA THR A 32 -3.97 0.44 13.13
C THR A 32 -2.82 1.21 13.75
N VAL A 33 -2.93 2.54 13.73
CA VAL A 33 -1.95 3.43 14.34
C VAL A 33 -2.52 4.02 15.63
N THR A 34 -1.80 3.83 16.73
CA THR A 34 -2.08 4.40 18.05
C THR A 34 -1.01 5.41 18.45
N GLU A 35 -1.13 6.05 19.61
CA GLU A 35 -0.15 7.04 20.09
C GLU A 35 1.30 6.53 20.06
N SER A 36 1.51 5.24 20.34
CA SER A 36 2.83 4.63 20.52
C SER A 36 3.08 3.36 19.72
N SER A 37 2.23 3.04 18.73
CA SER A 37 2.41 1.81 17.93
C SER A 37 1.78 1.87 16.55
N CYS A 38 2.29 1.02 15.66
CA CYS A 38 1.62 0.62 14.44
C CYS A 38 1.46 -0.89 14.43
N THR A 39 0.25 -1.40 14.25
CA THR A 39 -0.03 -2.84 14.27
C THR A 39 -0.69 -3.28 12.99
N TYR A 40 -0.19 -4.38 12.42
CA TYR A 40 -0.80 -5.02 11.26
C TYR A 40 -1.60 -6.23 11.72
N GLN A 41 -2.89 -6.23 11.41
CA GLN A 41 -3.77 -7.37 11.60
C GLN A 41 -4.11 -7.96 10.24
N ARG A 42 -3.64 -9.19 10.02
CA ARG A 42 -3.86 -9.94 8.79
C ARG A 42 -5.31 -10.44 8.70
N SER A 43 -5.92 -10.27 7.54
CA SER A 43 -7.23 -10.85 7.18
C SER A 43 -7.07 -12.07 6.27
N SER A 44 -6.19 -11.98 5.28
CA SER A 44 -5.86 -13.05 4.34
C SER A 44 -4.43 -12.91 3.82
N ASP A 45 -3.86 -13.96 3.23
CA ASP A 45 -2.55 -13.87 2.58
C ASP A 45 -2.72 -13.34 1.15
N PRO A 46 -1.99 -12.28 0.74
CA PRO A 46 -1.96 -11.85 -0.65
C PRO A 46 -1.34 -12.97 -1.50
N ALA A 47 -1.91 -13.21 -2.69
CA ALA A 47 -1.29 -14.09 -3.66
C ALA A 47 -0.25 -13.32 -4.49
N ALA A 48 0.87 -13.96 -4.82
CA ALA A 48 1.87 -13.36 -5.69
C ALA A 48 1.25 -12.99 -7.06
N GLY A 49 1.59 -11.81 -7.57
CA GLY A 49 1.08 -11.24 -8.82
C GLY A 49 -0.28 -10.55 -8.70
N THR A 50 -0.90 -10.51 -7.51
CA THR A 50 -2.23 -9.90 -7.33
C THR A 50 -2.15 -8.48 -6.76
N GLN A 51 -3.16 -7.66 -7.11
CA GLN A 51 -3.36 -6.37 -6.48
C GLN A 51 -4.27 -6.54 -5.26
N ALA A 52 -3.85 -6.01 -4.12
CA ALA A 52 -4.60 -6.08 -2.87
C ALA A 52 -4.54 -4.76 -2.10
N ALA A 53 -5.51 -4.54 -1.23
CA ALA A 53 -5.61 -3.38 -0.36
C ALA A 53 -5.20 -3.72 1.08
N ILE A 54 -4.60 -2.73 1.74
CA ILE A 54 -4.45 -2.70 3.19
C ILE A 54 -5.23 -1.51 3.71
N ARG A 55 -6.15 -1.78 4.63
CA ARG A 55 -6.95 -0.75 5.28
C ARG A 55 -6.11 -0.02 6.33
N LEU A 56 -6.23 1.29 6.40
CA LEU A 56 -5.45 2.17 7.28
C LEU A 56 -6.38 2.87 8.27
N ILE A 57 -6.12 2.72 9.57
CA ILE A 57 -6.97 3.25 10.64
C ILE A 57 -6.13 4.16 11.55
N ASP A 58 -6.47 5.45 11.59
CA ASP A 58 -5.88 6.41 12.53
C ASP A 58 -6.70 6.49 13.82
N GLN A 59 -6.23 5.86 14.90
CA GLN A 59 -6.84 6.01 16.22
C GLN A 59 -6.34 7.24 16.99
N ARG A 60 -5.34 7.95 16.46
CA ARG A 60 -4.75 9.12 17.11
C ARG A 60 -5.45 10.42 16.75
N ALA A 61 -6.29 10.43 15.73
CA ALA A 61 -6.96 11.63 15.22
C ALA A 61 -5.98 12.74 14.78
N THR A 62 -4.81 12.36 14.25
CA THR A 62 -3.73 13.30 13.85
C THR A 62 -3.17 13.05 12.46
N GLY A 63 -3.56 11.93 11.84
CA GLY A 63 -3.07 11.49 10.53
C GLY A 63 -1.70 10.81 10.60
N PHE A 64 -1.42 10.02 9.55
CA PHE A 64 -0.14 9.33 9.37
C PHE A 64 0.10 9.03 7.88
N ASN A 65 1.36 8.88 7.50
CA ASN A 65 1.74 8.25 6.25
C ASN A 65 2.07 6.78 6.50
N ALA A 66 1.65 5.89 5.60
CA ALA A 66 2.03 4.49 5.58
C ALA A 66 2.94 4.25 4.37
N HIS A 67 4.06 3.56 4.57
CA HIS A 67 4.98 3.19 3.50
C HIS A 67 5.16 1.68 3.51
N LEU A 68 4.83 1.01 2.42
CA LEU A 68 5.04 -0.44 2.26
C LEU A 68 6.41 -0.68 1.62
N PHE A 69 7.22 -1.50 2.27
CA PHE A 69 8.55 -1.89 1.83
C PHE A 69 8.58 -3.38 1.52
N LEU A 70 9.12 -3.75 0.36
CA LEU A 70 9.51 -5.13 0.06
C LEU A 70 10.99 -5.30 0.43
N LEU A 71 11.28 -6.29 1.26
CA LEU A 71 12.63 -6.61 1.70
C LEU A 71 13.39 -7.35 0.59
N ASP A 72 14.69 -7.10 0.49
CA ASP A 72 15.57 -7.84 -0.39
C ASP A 72 15.62 -9.32 0.00
N ASP A 73 15.91 -10.18 -0.98
CA ASP A 73 15.96 -11.63 -0.75
C ASP A 73 17.00 -11.99 0.34
N GLY A 74 16.62 -12.89 1.23
CA GLY A 74 17.41 -13.28 2.39
C GLY A 74 17.39 -12.30 3.58
N TYR A 75 16.82 -11.10 3.44
CA TYR A 75 16.72 -10.14 4.54
C TYR A 75 15.48 -10.38 5.41
N ARG A 76 15.62 -10.25 6.74
CA ARG A 76 14.55 -10.55 7.69
C ARG A 76 13.87 -9.28 8.17
N PHE A 77 12.56 -9.37 8.39
CA PHE A 77 11.77 -8.28 8.96
C PHE A 77 12.32 -7.77 10.30
N SER A 78 12.77 -8.68 11.19
CA SER A 78 13.36 -8.30 12.48
C SER A 78 14.60 -7.43 12.35
N ASP A 79 15.41 -7.68 11.32
CA ASP A 79 16.66 -6.97 11.09
C ASP A 79 16.36 -5.57 10.51
N TRP A 80 15.38 -5.48 9.61
CA TRP A 80 14.87 -4.23 9.08
C TRP A 80 14.22 -3.36 10.18
N GLU A 81 13.38 -3.95 11.01
CA GLU A 81 12.72 -3.27 12.15
C GLU A 81 13.74 -2.76 13.18
N ALA A 82 14.74 -3.57 13.55
CA ALA A 82 15.81 -3.13 14.44
C ALA A 82 16.66 -2.03 13.79
N GLY A 83 16.97 -2.15 12.50
CA GLY A 83 17.72 -1.17 11.73
C GLY A 83 17.04 0.20 11.69
N PHE A 84 15.70 0.22 11.55
CA PHE A 84 14.90 1.45 11.58
C PHE A 84 15.09 2.24 12.89
N LEU A 85 15.16 1.57 14.05
CA LEU A 85 15.35 2.23 15.35
C LEU A 85 16.74 2.87 15.50
N VAL A 86 17.71 2.48 14.68
CA VAL A 86 19.11 2.92 14.76
C VAL A 86 19.44 3.98 13.69
N SER A 87 18.95 3.81 12.47
CA SER A 87 19.22 4.74 11.36
C SER A 87 18.13 4.67 10.29
N HIS A 88 17.58 5.84 9.91
CA HIS A 88 16.70 5.95 8.76
C HIS A 88 17.38 5.53 7.44
N ALA A 89 18.72 5.50 7.37
CA ALA A 89 19.44 5.02 6.18
C ALA A 89 19.23 3.51 5.95
N THR A 90 19.05 2.73 7.02
CA THR A 90 18.82 1.28 6.94
C THR A 90 17.45 0.93 6.34
N LEU A 91 16.51 1.88 6.29
CA LEU A 91 15.18 1.69 5.69
C LEU A 91 15.26 1.33 4.20
N VAL A 92 16.29 1.81 3.50
CA VAL A 92 16.38 1.75 2.03
C VAL A 92 17.56 0.92 1.52
N GLU A 93 18.44 0.46 2.41
CA GLU A 93 19.63 -0.31 2.01
C GLU A 93 19.29 -1.77 1.67
N HIS A 94 18.30 -2.35 2.34
CA HIS A 94 17.88 -3.75 2.18
C HIS A 94 16.37 -3.93 1.99
N ALA A 95 15.70 -2.85 1.58
CA ALA A 95 14.30 -2.87 1.26
C ALA A 95 13.97 -1.73 0.30
N HIS A 96 12.96 -1.92 -0.53
CA HIS A 96 12.49 -0.92 -1.48
C HIS A 96 11.02 -0.58 -1.22
N ARG A 97 10.72 0.72 -1.22
CA ARG A 97 9.33 1.18 -1.07
C ARG A 97 8.56 0.85 -2.35
N VAL A 98 7.48 0.09 -2.19
CA VAL A 98 6.62 -0.38 -3.30
C VAL A 98 5.26 0.32 -3.34
N ALA A 99 4.82 0.89 -2.22
CA ALA A 99 3.61 1.69 -2.14
C ALA A 99 3.68 2.65 -0.95
N ASP A 100 2.87 3.71 -1.03
CA ASP A 100 2.64 4.65 0.06
C ASP A 100 1.15 4.98 0.16
N GLY A 101 0.76 5.44 1.34
CA GLY A 101 -0.60 5.88 1.65
C GLY A 101 -0.56 7.05 2.63
N HIS A 102 -1.54 7.93 2.50
CA HIS A 102 -1.74 9.06 3.40
C HIS A 102 -3.08 8.92 4.09
N VAL A 103 -3.12 9.16 5.40
CA VAL A 103 -4.35 9.17 6.17
C VAL A 103 -4.52 10.53 6.81
N ASP A 104 -5.59 11.21 6.41
CA ASP A 104 -6.04 12.45 7.04
C ASP A 104 -6.43 12.22 8.51
N PRO A 105 -6.31 13.24 9.38
CA PRO A 105 -6.72 13.15 10.78
C PRO A 105 -8.14 12.62 10.96
N SER A 106 -8.29 11.62 11.83
CA SER A 106 -9.59 10.98 12.14
C SER A 106 -10.27 10.30 10.95
N LYS A 107 -9.52 9.97 9.90
CA LYS A 107 -10.03 9.22 8.75
C LYS A 107 -9.56 7.77 8.80
N THR A 108 -10.28 6.96 8.05
CA THR A 108 -9.84 5.64 7.61
C THR A 108 -9.61 5.74 6.13
N ASP A 109 -8.52 5.17 5.65
CA ASP A 109 -8.23 5.08 4.23
C ASP A 109 -7.76 3.65 3.90
N SER A 110 -7.27 3.44 2.68
CA SER A 110 -6.60 2.25 2.25
C SER A 110 -5.52 2.61 1.24
N PHE A 111 -4.44 1.86 1.21
CA PHE A 111 -3.55 1.87 0.06
C PHE A 111 -3.59 0.51 -0.64
N SER A 112 -3.31 0.51 -1.93
CA SER A 112 -3.26 -0.71 -2.74
C SER A 112 -1.85 -0.92 -3.28
N ALA A 113 -1.43 -2.18 -3.37
CA ALA A 113 -0.14 -2.56 -3.93
C ALA A 113 -0.28 -3.83 -4.77
N GLN A 114 0.56 -3.97 -5.78
CA GLN A 114 0.77 -5.27 -6.45
C GLN A 114 1.78 -6.07 -5.64
N PHE A 115 1.34 -7.18 -5.07
CA PHE A 115 2.19 -8.04 -4.26
C PHE A 115 2.92 -9.04 -5.14
N VAL A 116 4.25 -8.99 -5.14
CA VAL A 116 5.12 -10.07 -5.63
C VAL A 116 5.54 -10.99 -4.48
N SER A 117 6.10 -12.16 -4.78
CA SER A 117 6.61 -13.09 -3.76
C SER A 117 7.72 -12.41 -2.94
N GLY A 118 7.70 -12.58 -1.61
CA GLY A 118 8.65 -11.93 -0.72
C GLY A 118 8.08 -11.59 0.66
N THR A 119 8.87 -10.84 1.43
CA THR A 119 8.49 -10.36 2.76
C THR A 119 8.38 -8.85 2.75
N TYR A 120 7.30 -8.32 3.32
CA TYR A 120 7.06 -6.89 3.39
C TYR A 120 7.00 -6.40 4.83
N GLY A 121 7.44 -5.16 5.01
CA GLY A 121 7.28 -4.37 6.22
C GLY A 121 6.52 -3.08 5.91
N ILE A 122 5.79 -2.56 6.90
CA ILE A 122 5.07 -1.30 6.80
C ILE A 122 5.72 -0.33 7.78
N LEU A 123 6.03 0.88 7.31
CA LEU A 123 6.45 2.00 8.15
C LEU A 123 5.31 3.01 8.25
N CYS A 124 4.87 3.29 9.47
CA CYS A 124 3.80 4.24 9.76
C CYS A 124 4.42 5.49 10.37
N VAL A 125 4.45 6.59 9.62
CA VAL A 125 5.06 7.86 10.04
C VAL A 125 3.96 8.83 10.49
N PRO A 126 3.94 9.23 11.76
CA PRO A 126 2.88 10.08 12.25
C PRO A 126 2.97 11.51 11.74
N LEU A 127 1.81 12.17 11.58
CA LEU A 127 1.76 13.56 11.16
C LEU A 127 1.58 14.51 12.35
N ARG A 128 2.12 15.72 12.17
CA ARG A 128 1.83 16.91 12.97
C ARG A 128 1.67 18.09 12.02
N ASN A 129 0.50 18.72 12.02
CA ASN A 129 0.17 19.81 11.10
C ASN A 129 0.35 19.43 9.61
N GLY A 130 0.01 18.18 9.25
CA GLY A 130 0.12 17.67 7.88
C GLY A 130 1.55 17.31 7.43
N GLN A 131 2.54 17.39 8.31
CA GLN A 131 3.92 16.99 8.02
C GLN A 131 4.34 15.80 8.87
N GLU A 132 5.18 14.93 8.32
CA GLU A 132 5.79 13.82 9.06
C GLU A 132 6.56 14.36 10.28
N TYR A 133 6.34 13.74 11.43
CA TYR A 133 6.90 14.18 12.70
C TYR A 133 7.30 12.96 13.55
N GLY A 134 8.44 13.08 14.25
CA GLY A 134 8.89 12.08 15.21
C GLY A 134 9.47 10.83 14.54
N ILE A 135 9.49 9.74 15.31
CA ILE A 135 9.93 8.44 14.84
C ILE A 135 8.68 7.68 14.37
N GLY A 136 8.74 7.09 13.17
CA GLY A 136 7.71 6.16 12.71
C GLY A 136 7.63 4.87 13.54
N TYR A 137 6.67 4.02 13.20
CA TYR A 137 6.51 2.70 13.81
C TYR A 137 6.41 1.64 12.72
N THR A 138 7.06 0.50 12.93
CA THR A 138 7.04 -0.62 12.00
C THR A 138 5.87 -1.56 12.29
N ALA A 139 5.31 -2.16 11.25
CA ALA A 139 4.28 -3.19 11.34
C ALA A 139 4.51 -4.28 10.29
N GLY A 140 4.14 -5.53 10.61
CA GLY A 140 4.36 -6.69 9.76
C GLY A 140 4.81 -7.92 10.57
N PRO A 141 5.44 -8.92 9.92
CA PRO A 141 5.66 -9.03 8.47
C PRO A 141 4.41 -9.46 7.69
N ILE A 142 4.36 -9.09 6.42
CA ILE A 142 3.47 -9.70 5.43
C ILE A 142 4.32 -10.63 4.57
N THR A 143 3.99 -11.92 4.54
CA THR A 143 4.72 -12.90 3.73
C THR A 143 3.83 -13.33 2.57
N VAL A 144 4.33 -13.14 1.36
CA VAL A 144 3.69 -13.54 0.11
C VAL A 144 4.49 -14.68 -0.48
N ARG A 145 3.83 -15.78 -0.81
CA ARG A 145 4.46 -16.96 -1.42
C ARG A 145 4.04 -17.08 -2.87
#